data_AF-A0A1Z9KES7-F1
#
_entry.id   AF-A0A1Z9KES7-F1
#
_cell.length_a   1.000
_cell.length_b   1.000
_cell.length_c   1.000
_cell.angle_alpha   90.00
_cell.angle_beta   90.00
_cell.angle_gamma   90.00
#
_symmetry.space_group_name_H-M   'P 1'
#
loop_
_entity.id
_entity.type
_entity.pdbx_description
1 polymer ?
#
loop_
_entity_poly.entity_id
_entity_poly.type
_entity_poly.pdbx_seq_one_letter_code
_entity_poly.pdbx_strand_id
1 'polypeptide(L)' 'MQLIQIFFSPIGFAIGFLTPLLAQGLIYFDIAENWKIAYSIGFGVSIFFGLMAQVRGSWIWLKS' A
#
# COMPACT_ATOMS: atom_id res chain seq x y z
N MET A 1 1.81 -18.72 11.24
CA MET A 1 2.72 -18.51 10.09
C MET A 1 2.03 -17.85 8.90
N GLN A 2 0.80 -18.25 8.55
CA GLN A 2 0.06 -17.68 7.40
C GLN A 2 -0.35 -16.19 7.56
N LEU A 3 -0.78 -15.74 8.74
CA LEU A 3 -1.15 -14.32 8.93
C LEU A 3 0.03 -13.36 8.71
N ILE A 4 1.20 -13.74 9.21
CA ILE A 4 2.45 -12.97 9.04
C ILE A 4 2.77 -12.88 7.55
N GLN A 5 2.69 -13.99 6.81
CA GLN A 5 2.88 -13.99 5.36
C GLN A 5 1.89 -13.10 4.62
N ILE A 6 0.65 -12.94 5.11
CA ILE A 6 -0.33 -12.01 4.54
C ILE A 6 0.10 -10.56 4.77
N PHE A 7 0.54 -10.19 5.98
CA PHE A 7 1.07 -8.84 6.26
C PHE A 7 2.33 -8.53 5.45
N PHE A 8 3.18 -9.52 5.21
CA PHE A 8 4.39 -9.39 4.39
C PHE A 8 4.17 -9.64 2.90
N SER A 9 2.93 -9.89 2.47
CA SER A 9 2.60 -9.98 1.05
C SER A 9 2.64 -8.60 0.39
N PRO A 10 2.90 -8.51 -0.93
CA PRO A 10 2.81 -7.27 -1.68
C PRO A 10 1.51 -6.47 -1.44
N ILE A 11 0.38 -7.18 -1.37
CA ILE A 11 -0.94 -6.56 -1.13
C ILE A 11 -1.07 -6.12 0.33
N GLY A 12 -0.63 -6.95 1.28
CA GLY A 12 -0.61 -6.59 2.71
C GLY A 12 0.22 -5.35 2.99
N PHE A 13 1.39 -5.23 2.36
CA PHE A 13 2.22 -4.04 2.44
C PHE A 13 1.55 -2.81 1.79
N ALA A 14 0.94 -2.98 0.62
CA ALA A 14 0.25 -1.89 -0.07
C ALA A 14 -0.88 -1.30 0.79
N ILE A 15 -1.69 -2.15 1.41
CA ILE A 15 -2.83 -1.72 2.23
C ILE A 15 -2.37 -1.25 3.62
N GLY A 16 -1.52 -2.04 4.29
CA GLY A 16 -1.13 -1.81 5.68
C GLY A 16 -0.09 -0.70 5.88
N PHE A 17 0.72 -0.40 4.86
CA PHE A 17 1.80 0.58 4.97
C PHE A 17 1.73 1.67 3.90
N LEU A 18 1.64 1.28 2.62
CA LEU A 18 1.72 2.26 1.53
C LEU A 18 0.50 3.19 1.47
N THR A 19 -0.71 2.67 1.74
CA THR A 19 -1.94 3.47 1.82
C THR A 19 -1.84 4.56 2.90
N PRO A 20 -1.56 4.25 4.18
CA PRO A 20 -1.36 5.29 5.21
C PRO A 20 -0.26 6.30 4.87
N LEU A 21 0.87 5.85 4.31
CA LEU A 21 1.99 6.73 3.97
C LEU A 21 1.61 7.75 2.90
N LEU A 22 0.93 7.30 1.84
CA LEU A 22 0.44 8.18 0.79
C LEU A 22 -0.63 9.15 1.31
N ALA A 23 -1.57 8.66 2.12
CA ALA A 23 -2.58 9.51 2.73
C ALA A 23 -1.96 10.59 3.63
N GLN A 24 -0.95 10.23 4.43
CA GLN A 24 -0.22 11.17 5.28
C GLN A 24 0.53 12.22 4.44
N GLY A 25 1.17 11.82 3.34
CA GLY A 25 1.80 12.75 2.41
C GLY A 25 0.81 13.73 1.81
N LEU A 26 -0.35 13.25 1.34
CA LEU A 26 -1.39 14.09 0.75
C LEU A 26 -1.93 15.14 1.72
N ILE A 27 -2.12 14.77 2.99
CA ILE A 27 -2.52 15.72 4.04
C ILE A 27 -1.38 16.68 4.36
N TYR A 28 -0.16 16.19 4.50
CA TYR A 28 1.00 17.00 4.88
C TYR A 28 1.32 18.10 3.85
N PHE A 29 1.16 17.80 2.56
CA PHE A 29 1.37 18.75 1.48
C PHE A 29 0.11 19.56 1.10
N ASP A 30 -0.96 19.48 1.88
CA ASP A 30 -2.24 20.17 1.62
C ASP A 30 -2.84 19.85 0.23
N ILE A 31 -2.60 18.63 -0.26
CA ILE A 31 -3.12 18.14 -1.55
C ILE A 31 -4.54 17.59 -1.39
N ALA A 32 -4.87 17.06 -0.21
CA ALA A 32 -6.19 16.50 0.09
C ALA A 32 -6.85 17.25 1.24
N GLU A 33 -8.11 17.63 1.03
CA GLU A 33 -8.91 18.42 1.98
C GLU A 33 -9.22 17.69 3.30
N ASN A 34 -9.28 16.35 3.26
CA ASN A 34 -9.54 15.55 4.45
C ASN A 34 -8.99 14.14 4.34
N TRP A 35 -8.90 13.47 5.50
CA TRP A 35 -8.38 12.11 5.61
C TRP A 35 -9.17 11.09 4.79
N LYS A 36 -10.49 11.25 4.59
CA LYS A 36 -11.27 10.31 3.78
C LYS A 36 -10.83 10.34 2.31
N ILE A 37 -10.64 11.54 1.75
CA ILE A 37 -10.17 11.74 0.37
C ILE A 37 -8.72 11.25 0.25
N ALA A 38 -7.86 11.62 1.20
CA ALA A 38 -6.46 11.21 1.21
C ALA A 38 -6.29 9.68 1.25
N TYR A 39 -7.05 8.98 2.10
CA TYR A 39 -7.04 7.52 2.16
C TYR A 39 -7.63 6.88 0.89
N SER A 40 -8.66 7.48 0.29
CA SER A 40 -9.23 6.97 -0.96
C SER A 40 -8.21 7.03 -2.11
N ILE A 41 -7.50 8.15 -2.24
CA ILE A 41 -6.44 8.32 -3.25
C ILE A 41 -5.26 7.40 -2.94
N GLY A 42 -4.78 7.38 -1.70
CA GLY A 42 -3.67 6.54 -1.26
C GLY A 42 -3.95 5.05 -1.45
N PHE A 43 -5.18 4.61 -1.19
CA PHE A 43 -5.63 3.24 -1.42
C PHE A 43 -5.67 2.91 -2.91
N GLY A 44 -6.27 3.80 -3.72
CA GLY A 44 -6.33 3.63 -5.18
C GLY A 44 -4.93 3.48 -5.78
N VAL A 45 -3.99 4.35 -5.44
CA VAL A 45 -2.62 4.29 -5.95
C VAL A 45 -1.88 3.05 -5.45
N SER A 46 -1.91 2.79 -4.14
CA SER A 46 -1.15 1.69 -3.54
C SER A 46 -1.62 0.31 -3.98
N ILE A 47 -2.93 0.09 -4.19
CA ILE A 47 -3.45 -1.22 -4.58
C ILE A 47 -2.97 -1.61 -5.99
N PHE A 48 -2.85 -0.65 -6.93
CA PHE A 48 -2.27 -0.91 -8.24
C PHE A 48 -0.82 -1.40 -8.12
N PHE A 49 -0.01 -0.75 -7.28
CA PHE A 49 1.37 -1.18 -7.03
C PHE A 49 1.43 -2.55 -6.34
N GLY A 50 0.58 -2.80 -5.35
CA GLY A 50 0.49 -4.09 -4.66
C GLY A 50 0.13 -5.23 -5.61
N LEU A 51 -0.85 -5.02 -6.50
CA LEU A 51 -1.24 -5.99 -7.52
C LEU A 51 -0.12 -6.23 -8.54
N MET A 52 0.53 -5.18 -9.05
CA MET A 52 1.65 -5.32 -9.98
C MET A 52 2.82 -6.07 -9.35
N ALA A 53 3.15 -5.78 -8.09
CA ALA A 53 4.20 -6.47 -7.35
C ALA A 53 3.85 -7.94 -7.09
N GLN A 54 2.57 -8.24 -6.81
CA GLN A 54 2.08 -9.61 -6.68
C GLN A 54 2.23 -10.40 -7.98
N VAL A 55 1.83 -9.82 -9.13
CA VAL A 55 1.91 -10.46 -10.44
C VAL A 55 3.35 -10.68 -10.90
N ARG A 56 4.25 -9.74 -10.63
CA ARG A 56 5.65 -9.85 -11.05
C ARG A 56 6.45 -10.90 -10.28
N GLY A 57 5.95 -11.40 -9.14
CA GLY A 57 6.69 -12.31 -8.26
C GLY A 57 8.00 -11.72 -7.68
N SER A 58 8.32 -10.47 -8.02
CA SER A 58 9.54 -9.75 -7.63
C SER A 58 9.36 -9.05 -6.28
N TRP A 59 8.81 -9.77 -5.31
CA TRP A 59 8.77 -9.27 -3.94
C TRP A 59 10.04 -9.69 -3.21
N ILE A 60 10.67 -8.73 -2.54
CA ILE A 60 11.94 -8.90 -1.81
C ILE A 60 11.90 -10.10 -0.84
N TRP A 61 10.70 -10.46 -0.38
CA TRP A 61 10.47 -11.53 0.60
C TRP A 61 10.03 -12.88 0.00
N LEU A 62 9.80 -12.97 -1.32
CA LEU A 62 9.41 -14.22 -2.00
C LEU A 62 10.55 -14.90 -2.77
N LYS A 63 11.74 -14.28 -2.83
CA LYS A 63 12.94 -14.98 -3.27
C LYS A 63 13.49 -15.83 -2.11
N SER A 64 12.97 -17.04 -1.98
CA SER A 64 13.66 -18.20 -1.41
C SER A 64 13.84 -19.25 -2.49
#